data_AF-A0A2N8MHA0-F1
#
_entry.id   AF-A0A2N8MHA0-F1
#
_cell.length_a   1.000
_cell.length_b   1.000
_cell.length_c   1.000
_cell.angle_alpha   90.00
_cell.angle_beta   90.00
_cell.angle_gamma   90.00
#
_symmetry.space_group_name_H-M   'P 1'
#
loop_
_entity.id
_entity.type
_entity.pdbx_description
1 polymer ?
#
loop_
_entity_poly.entity_id
_entity_poly.type
_entity_poly.pdbx_seq_one_letter_code
_entity_poly.pdbx_strand_id
1 'polypeptide(L)'
;MSTSTRVRADACPGVFATHDAADGPLARIRLPGGAITKDQLGALADAADDLGDGALHLTSRGNIQLRGVTRPGLAARLSAAGLLPSPPHERVRNILASPLSDVAQRLAPALDRALCAVPELAELPGRFLFALDGGRGDVAGEGADVCWRDGALLLDGADTGLRVTAEHAVETLISVARAFLRIRGTAWRIGELPGTGPLLRDIPGEKEEPRVFDTNPGLPIGRIGDAFGVAPVFGRLTTGQARAIAKAGNAVVTPWRSILVLGTLDDDAGLITDPDAPSLGISACIGRPGCAKSLADVRADAARVGRTPMAHFAGCERRCGKPAREHVDVLATEDGYLVDGAFVPVGELAGTLARKGSAEVKGQQ
;
A
#
# COMPACT_ATOMS: atom_id res chain seq x y z
N MET A 1 -13.91 21.23 13.84
CA MET A 1 -13.78 19.97 14.60
C MET A 1 -12.45 19.98 15.32
N SER A 2 -12.44 19.68 16.62
CA SER A 2 -11.30 19.87 17.52
C SER A 2 -10.04 19.16 17.01
N THR A 3 -9.00 19.93 16.70
CA THR A 3 -7.64 19.44 16.44
C THR A 3 -7.06 18.92 17.75
N SER A 4 -7.39 17.66 18.09
CA SER A 4 -6.74 16.93 19.18
C SER A 4 -5.23 17.00 18.97
N THR A 5 -4.55 17.78 19.81
CA THR A 5 -3.09 17.86 19.87
C THR A 5 -2.56 16.46 20.15
N ARG A 6 -2.02 15.78 19.13
CA ARG A 6 -1.53 14.41 19.29
C ARG A 6 -0.18 14.47 20.00
N VAL A 7 -0.13 13.97 21.24
CA VAL A 7 1.06 13.94 22.10
C VAL A 7 2.04 12.80 21.73
N ARG A 8 1.60 11.80 20.94
CA ARG A 8 2.39 10.60 20.65
C ARG A 8 3.26 10.77 19.41
N ALA A 9 4.53 10.36 19.50
CA ALA A 9 5.44 10.25 18.36
C ALA A 9 4.90 9.29 17.29
N ASP A 10 5.24 9.55 16.02
CA ASP A 10 4.91 8.64 14.91
C ASP A 10 5.52 7.26 15.19
N ALA A 11 4.69 6.23 15.12
CA ALA A 11 5.04 4.84 15.39
C ALA A 11 4.97 3.97 14.12
N CYS A 12 5.16 4.57 12.95
CA CYS A 12 5.23 3.84 11.69
C CYS A 12 6.37 2.81 11.75
N PRO A 13 6.08 1.50 11.63
CA PRO A 13 7.08 0.45 11.81
C PRO A 13 8.17 0.56 10.76
N GLY A 14 9.43 0.42 11.16
CA GLY A 14 10.62 0.38 10.32
C GLY A 14 11.30 -0.98 10.34
N VAL A 15 12.37 -1.14 9.57
CA VAL A 15 13.31 -2.26 9.71
C VAL A 15 14.20 -2.08 10.93
N PHE A 16 14.61 -0.85 11.23
CA PHE A 16 15.42 -0.53 12.41
C PHE A 16 14.59 -0.30 13.68
N ALA A 17 13.29 -0.06 13.52
CA ALA A 17 12.33 0.16 14.60
C ALA A 17 11.08 -0.66 14.32
N THR A 18 11.16 -1.96 14.61
CA THR A 18 10.04 -2.89 14.41
C THR A 18 8.87 -2.56 15.32
N HIS A 19 7.68 -2.99 14.93
CA HIS A 19 6.50 -2.94 15.80
C HIS A 19 6.26 -4.30 16.45
N ASP A 20 6.10 -4.33 17.77
CA ASP A 20 5.76 -5.55 18.48
C ASP A 20 4.30 -5.94 18.19
N ALA A 21 4.14 -7.06 17.47
CA ALA A 21 2.86 -7.69 17.23
C ALA A 21 2.77 -9.04 17.96
N ALA A 22 1.57 -9.64 17.95
CA ALA A 22 1.34 -10.90 18.68
C ALA A 22 2.07 -12.09 18.06
N ASP A 23 2.30 -12.05 16.75
CA ASP A 23 3.12 -13.00 16.01
C ASP A 23 4.64 -12.70 16.10
N GLY A 24 5.03 -11.67 16.84
CA GLY A 24 6.41 -11.21 16.97
C GLY A 24 6.69 -9.88 16.23
N PRO A 25 7.94 -9.42 16.23
CA PRO A 25 8.29 -8.13 15.64
C PRO A 25 7.95 -8.04 14.14
N LEU A 26 7.33 -6.93 13.76
CA LEU A 26 6.95 -6.57 12.40
C LEU A 26 7.96 -5.58 11.82
N ALA A 27 8.62 -5.97 10.73
CA ALA A 27 9.44 -5.08 9.91
C ALA A 27 8.68 -4.71 8.64
N ARG A 28 8.72 -3.43 8.27
CA ARG A 28 8.17 -2.95 6.99
C ARG A 28 9.31 -2.49 6.09
N ILE A 29 9.33 -2.99 4.87
CA ILE A 29 10.34 -2.71 3.85
C ILE A 29 9.70 -1.78 2.83
N ARG A 30 10.30 -0.63 2.58
CA ARG A 30 9.79 0.36 1.63
C ARG A 30 10.34 0.09 0.24
N LEU A 31 9.46 0.06 -0.74
CA LEU A 31 9.78 -0.13 -2.15
C LEU A 31 9.35 1.15 -2.89
N PRO A 32 10.27 2.08 -3.18
CA PRO A 32 9.95 3.28 -3.93
C PRO A 32 9.30 2.94 -5.28
N GLY A 33 8.07 3.39 -5.50
CA GLY A 33 7.29 3.06 -6.70
C GLY A 33 6.79 1.62 -6.75
N GLY A 34 6.99 0.82 -5.70
CA GLY A 34 6.68 -0.61 -5.66
C GLY A 34 7.71 -1.51 -6.35
N ALA A 35 8.69 -0.93 -7.04
CA ALA A 35 9.66 -1.67 -7.85
C ALA A 35 10.55 -2.56 -6.96
N ILE A 36 10.74 -3.81 -7.40
CA ILE A 36 11.61 -4.78 -6.75
C ILE A 36 12.31 -5.66 -7.80
N THR A 37 13.61 -5.87 -7.64
CA THR A 37 14.35 -6.78 -8.51
C THR A 37 14.11 -8.23 -8.12
N LYS A 38 14.33 -9.16 -9.05
CA LYS A 38 14.28 -10.60 -8.75
C LYS A 38 15.20 -11.00 -7.59
N ASP A 39 16.40 -10.44 -7.51
CA ASP A 39 17.37 -10.77 -6.47
C ASP A 39 16.94 -10.23 -5.10
N GLN A 40 16.36 -9.03 -5.08
CA GLN A 40 15.76 -8.46 -3.88
C GLN A 40 14.57 -9.27 -3.38
N LEU A 41 13.71 -9.73 -4.28
CA LEU A 41 12.56 -10.56 -3.93
C LEU A 41 13.01 -11.93 -3.41
N GLY A 42 14.05 -12.52 -4.00
CA GLY A 42 14.70 -13.74 -3.50
C GLY A 42 15.27 -13.56 -2.08
N ALA A 43 16.02 -12.47 -1.86
CA ALA A 43 16.57 -12.15 -0.54
C ALA A 43 15.48 -11.93 0.52
N LEU A 44 14.35 -11.34 0.14
CA LEU A 44 13.18 -11.19 1.02
C LEU A 44 12.53 -12.54 1.34
N ALA A 45 12.44 -13.45 0.37
CA ALA A 45 11.95 -14.81 0.61
C ALA A 45 12.87 -15.57 1.59
N ASP A 46 14.20 -15.50 1.39
CA ASP A 46 15.18 -16.09 2.30
C ASP A 46 15.08 -15.51 3.72
N ALA A 47 14.89 -14.19 3.84
CA ALA A 47 14.72 -13.54 5.13
C ALA A 47 13.40 -13.95 5.81
N ALA A 48 12.31 -14.14 5.06
CA ALA A 48 11.05 -14.59 5.59
C ALA A 48 11.12 -16.03 6.13
N ASP A 49 11.79 -16.93 5.40
CA ASP A 49 12.00 -18.33 5.81
C ASP A 49 12.91 -18.42 7.05
N ASP A 50 14.03 -17.69 7.06
CA ASP A 50 15.05 -17.81 8.10
C ASP A 50 14.72 -17.09 9.40
N LEU A 51 14.08 -15.91 9.28
CA LEU A 51 13.95 -14.95 10.38
C LEU A 51 12.50 -14.67 10.76
N GLY A 52 11.53 -14.95 9.88
CA GLY A 52 10.13 -14.55 10.00
C GLY A 52 9.13 -15.71 10.03
N ASP A 53 7.92 -15.45 9.54
CA ASP A 53 6.79 -16.39 9.48
C ASP A 53 6.67 -17.16 8.15
N GLY A 54 7.71 -17.14 7.31
CA GLY A 54 7.70 -17.78 5.99
C GLY A 54 6.76 -17.12 4.98
N ALA A 55 6.41 -15.84 5.17
CA ALA A 55 5.57 -15.09 4.24
C ALA A 55 5.99 -13.62 4.09
N LEU A 56 5.63 -13.07 2.93
CA LEU A 56 5.74 -11.65 2.60
C LEU A 56 4.33 -11.06 2.55
N HIS A 57 4.08 -10.00 3.33
CA HIS A 57 2.75 -9.40 3.40
C HIS A 57 2.74 -8.07 2.66
N LEU A 58 1.98 -8.00 1.57
CA LEU A 58 1.83 -6.79 0.77
C LEU A 58 0.99 -5.76 1.52
N THR A 59 1.36 -4.50 1.40
CA THR A 59 0.69 -3.39 2.10
C THR A 59 -0.11 -2.54 1.13
N SER A 60 -1.01 -1.72 1.68
CA SER A 60 -1.77 -0.74 0.91
C SER A 60 -0.96 0.47 0.41
N ARG A 61 0.37 0.37 0.40
CA ARG A 61 1.28 1.44 -0.02
C ARG A 61 2.38 0.93 -0.96
N GLY A 62 2.17 -0.22 -1.62
CA GLY A 62 3.18 -0.80 -2.51
C GLY A 62 4.42 -1.32 -1.80
N ASN A 63 4.36 -1.47 -0.46
CA ASN A 63 5.47 -1.93 0.37
C ASN A 63 5.25 -3.39 0.82
N ILE A 64 6.31 -4.01 1.33
CA ILE A 64 6.30 -5.37 1.87
C ILE A 64 6.49 -5.34 3.40
N GLN A 65 5.90 -6.32 4.09
CA GLN A 65 6.11 -6.57 5.50
C GLN A 65 6.60 -7.99 5.75
N LEU A 66 7.55 -8.10 6.67
CA LEU A 66 7.96 -9.36 7.32
C LEU A 66 7.41 -9.37 8.74
N ARG A 67 6.84 -10.50 9.14
CA ARG A 67 6.24 -10.69 10.46
C ARG A 67 6.97 -11.80 11.20
N GLY A 68 6.82 -11.82 12.52
CA GLY A 68 7.48 -12.80 13.37
C GLY A 68 9.00 -12.78 13.26
N VAL A 69 9.59 -11.58 13.11
CA VAL A 69 11.03 -11.41 12.99
C VAL A 69 11.69 -11.71 14.35
N THR A 70 12.03 -12.97 14.58
CA THR A 70 12.44 -13.49 15.90
C THR A 70 13.95 -13.54 16.08
N ARG A 71 14.72 -13.43 15.01
CA ARG A 71 16.19 -13.55 15.01
C ARG A 71 16.85 -12.24 14.54
N PRO A 72 18.03 -11.90 15.09
CA PRO A 72 18.78 -10.73 14.65
C PRO A 72 19.33 -10.92 13.23
N GLY A 73 19.75 -9.82 12.60
CA GLY A 73 20.45 -9.83 11.30
C GLY A 73 19.60 -9.41 10.10
N LEU A 74 18.30 -9.15 10.28
CA LEU A 74 17.42 -8.70 9.19
C LEU A 74 17.97 -7.44 8.50
N ALA A 75 18.35 -6.41 9.28
CA ALA A 75 18.84 -5.15 8.71
C ALA A 75 20.11 -5.34 7.85
N ALA A 76 21.04 -6.19 8.29
CA ALA A 76 22.27 -6.48 7.53
C ALA A 76 21.95 -7.18 6.21
N ARG A 77 21.05 -8.17 6.22
CA ARG A 77 20.62 -8.87 4.99
C ARG A 77 19.92 -7.94 4.01
N LEU A 78 18.97 -7.13 4.50
CA LEU A 78 18.25 -6.17 3.66
C LEU A 78 19.17 -5.07 3.12
N SER A 79 20.17 -4.65 3.90
CA SER A 79 21.20 -3.71 3.44
C SER A 79 22.07 -4.34 2.34
N ALA A 80 22.50 -5.59 2.50
CA ALA A 80 23.27 -6.30 1.47
C ALA A 80 22.48 -6.51 0.17
N ALA A 81 21.16 -6.68 0.26
CA ALA A 81 20.25 -6.76 -0.89
C ALA A 81 19.90 -5.38 -1.50
N GLY A 82 20.39 -4.28 -0.94
CA GLY A 82 20.09 -2.92 -1.42
C GLY A 82 18.64 -2.48 -1.18
N LEU A 83 17.94 -3.06 -0.20
CA LEU A 83 16.55 -2.75 0.15
C LEU A 83 16.42 -1.65 1.21
N LEU A 84 17.52 -1.28 1.86
CA LEU A 84 17.56 -0.22 2.87
C LEU A 84 18.26 1.03 2.34
N PRO A 85 17.72 2.23 2.62
CA PRO A 85 18.41 3.48 2.36
C PRO A 85 19.42 3.76 3.49
N SER A 86 19.85 5.00 3.64
CA SER A 86 20.46 5.44 4.90
C SER A 86 19.45 5.27 6.07
N PRO A 87 19.87 4.76 7.25
CA PRO A 87 18.95 4.49 8.37
C PRO A 87 17.97 5.63 8.74
N PRO A 88 18.34 6.93 8.69
CA PRO A 88 17.42 8.01 9.04
C PRO A 88 16.20 8.13 8.11
N HIS A 89 16.32 7.77 6.84
CA HIS A 89 15.27 7.98 5.84
C HIS A 89 14.35 6.77 5.66
N GLU A 90 14.62 5.64 6.32
CA GLU A 90 13.93 4.38 6.10
C GLU A 90 12.40 4.51 6.18
N ARG A 91 11.90 5.36 7.09
CA ARG A 91 10.46 5.51 7.35
C ARG A 91 9.72 6.45 6.40
N VAL A 92 10.41 7.37 5.73
CA VAL A 92 9.81 8.49 4.97
C VAL A 92 9.68 8.23 3.48
N ARG A 93 10.14 7.06 3.01
CA ARG A 93 10.16 6.65 1.60
C ARG A 93 8.88 5.95 1.14
N ASN A 94 7.70 6.41 1.59
CA ASN A 94 6.45 5.92 0.99
C ASN A 94 6.21 6.67 -0.32
N ILE A 95 6.61 6.07 -1.43
CA ILE A 95 6.46 6.63 -2.77
C ILE A 95 5.63 5.65 -3.59
N LEU A 96 4.44 6.07 -4.01
CA LEU A 96 3.63 5.34 -4.99
C LEU A 96 4.02 5.76 -6.40
N ALA A 97 3.93 4.83 -7.33
CA ALA A 97 4.05 5.13 -8.75
C ALA A 97 3.08 4.28 -9.55
N SER A 98 2.48 4.84 -10.61
CA SER A 98 1.67 4.07 -11.55
C SER A 98 2.49 2.87 -12.07
N PRO A 99 2.02 1.62 -11.91
CA PRO A 99 2.82 0.44 -12.22
C PRO A 99 3.08 0.27 -13.73
N LEU A 100 2.19 0.80 -14.57
CA LEU A 100 2.26 0.68 -16.04
C LEU A 100 2.77 1.96 -16.73
N SER A 101 3.32 2.92 -15.98
CA SER A 101 3.83 4.17 -16.54
C SER A 101 5.35 4.22 -16.45
N ASP A 102 6.01 4.20 -17.60
CA ASP A 102 7.46 4.31 -17.68
C ASP A 102 7.99 5.59 -17.04
N VAL A 103 7.30 6.72 -17.24
CA VAL A 103 7.71 8.00 -16.62
C VAL A 103 7.59 7.94 -15.10
N ALA A 104 6.48 7.42 -14.56
CA ALA A 104 6.32 7.30 -13.11
C ALA A 104 7.35 6.34 -12.50
N GLN A 105 7.58 5.19 -13.13
CA GLN A 105 8.55 4.18 -12.68
C GLN A 105 9.99 4.67 -12.78
N ARG A 106 10.34 5.54 -13.74
CA ARG A 106 11.66 6.21 -13.77
C ARG A 106 11.81 7.29 -12.69
N LEU A 107 10.74 8.06 -12.43
CA LEU A 107 10.78 9.16 -11.45
C LEU A 107 10.82 8.66 -10.00
N ALA A 108 10.23 7.51 -9.69
CA ALA A 108 10.19 6.97 -8.32
C ALA A 108 11.57 6.77 -7.66
N PRO A 109 12.55 6.09 -8.29
CA PRO A 109 13.88 5.97 -7.71
C PRO A 109 14.66 7.31 -7.74
N ALA A 110 14.35 8.23 -8.65
CA ALA A 110 14.94 9.57 -8.64
C ALA A 110 14.44 10.39 -7.44
N LEU A 111 13.14 10.31 -7.13
CA LEU A 111 12.54 10.92 -5.94
C LEU A 111 13.10 10.32 -4.66
N ASP A 112 13.27 8.99 -4.59
CA ASP A 112 13.85 8.32 -3.43
C ASP A 112 15.28 8.81 -3.13
N ARG A 113 16.11 8.93 -4.17
CA ARG A 113 17.47 9.48 -4.04
C ARG A 113 17.45 10.95 -3.62
N ALA A 114 16.61 11.77 -4.23
CA ALA A 114 16.48 13.18 -3.90
C ALA A 114 16.00 13.38 -2.46
N LEU A 115 15.06 12.56 -2.00
CA LEU A 115 14.59 12.55 -0.62
C LEU A 115 15.72 12.21 0.36
N CYS A 116 16.49 11.15 0.09
CA CYS A 116 17.60 10.74 0.94
C CYS A 116 18.80 11.71 0.93
N ALA A 117 18.91 12.54 -0.11
CA ALA A 117 19.97 13.56 -0.22
C ALA A 117 19.71 14.79 0.65
N VAL A 118 18.53 14.91 1.26
CA VAL A 118 18.15 16.06 2.09
C VAL A 118 17.96 15.61 3.54
N PRO A 119 18.98 15.80 4.41
CA PRO A 119 18.94 15.29 5.79
C PRO A 119 17.72 15.71 6.61
N GLU A 120 17.23 16.95 6.43
CA GLU A 120 16.06 17.44 7.18
C GLU A 120 14.79 16.65 6.85
N LEU A 121 14.67 16.04 5.66
CA LEU A 121 13.47 15.31 5.27
C LEU A 121 13.35 13.94 5.96
N ALA A 122 14.39 13.48 6.67
CA ALA A 122 14.28 12.35 7.59
C ALA A 122 13.25 12.60 8.72
N GLU A 123 12.99 13.87 9.05
CA GLU A 123 12.01 14.29 10.06
C GLU A 123 10.57 14.35 9.55
N LEU A 124 10.33 14.00 8.27
CA LEU A 124 8.98 13.84 7.78
C LEU A 124 8.26 12.74 8.59
N PRO A 125 6.95 12.89 8.86
CA PRO A 125 6.16 11.81 9.40
C PRO A 125 6.26 10.58 8.49
N GLY A 126 6.46 9.38 9.04
CA GLY A 126 6.48 8.13 8.28
C GLY A 126 5.12 7.76 7.67
N ARG A 127 4.09 8.59 7.89
CA ARG A 127 2.81 8.54 7.21
C ARG A 127 2.75 9.39 5.95
N PHE A 128 3.66 10.36 5.77
CA PHE A 128 3.75 11.18 4.58
C PHE A 128 3.91 10.29 3.34
N LEU A 129 3.19 10.61 2.28
CA LEU A 129 3.02 9.79 1.09
C LEU A 129 3.22 10.64 -0.16
N PHE A 130 4.19 10.25 -0.98
CA PHE A 130 4.38 10.77 -2.32
C PHE A 130 3.66 9.87 -3.33
N ALA A 131 3.22 10.43 -4.45
CA ALA A 131 2.76 9.66 -5.60
C ALA A 131 3.24 10.23 -6.94
N LEU A 132 3.47 9.34 -7.91
CA LEU A 132 3.81 9.65 -9.29
C LEU A 132 2.81 8.94 -10.19
N ASP A 133 1.89 9.69 -10.78
CA ASP A 133 0.82 9.15 -11.61
C ASP A 133 1.08 9.46 -13.09
N GLY A 134 0.97 8.43 -13.93
CA GLY A 134 1.17 8.54 -15.38
C GLY A 134 -0.01 9.13 -16.17
N GLY A 135 -1.02 9.68 -15.49
CA GLY A 135 -2.22 10.28 -16.08
C GLY A 135 -3.46 9.40 -16.01
N ARG A 136 -3.31 8.10 -15.71
CA ARG A 136 -4.42 7.15 -15.58
C ARG A 136 -5.25 7.35 -14.31
N GLY A 137 -4.73 8.12 -13.34
CA GLY A 137 -5.40 8.34 -12.06
C GLY A 137 -5.44 7.09 -11.18
N ASP A 138 -4.51 6.15 -11.38
CA ASP A 138 -4.47 4.90 -10.63
C ASP A 138 -3.96 5.13 -9.21
N VAL A 139 -2.81 5.81 -9.04
CA VAL A 139 -2.26 6.14 -7.72
C VAL A 139 -2.65 7.54 -7.23
N ALA A 140 -3.09 8.44 -8.13
CA ALA A 140 -3.56 9.77 -7.73
C ALA A 140 -4.79 9.71 -6.80
N GLY A 141 -5.61 8.66 -6.91
CA GLY A 141 -6.76 8.41 -6.04
C GLY A 141 -6.43 7.85 -4.66
N GLU A 142 -5.16 7.50 -4.38
CA GLU A 142 -4.74 6.90 -3.11
C GLU A 142 -4.48 7.93 -2.00
N GLY A 143 -4.83 9.20 -2.24
CA GLY A 143 -4.72 10.29 -1.26
C GLY A 143 -3.28 10.53 -0.81
N ALA A 144 -2.36 10.72 -1.75
CA ALA A 144 -1.00 11.14 -1.45
C ALA A 144 -0.96 12.59 -0.97
N ASP A 145 -0.02 12.91 -0.07
CA ASP A 145 0.16 14.28 0.42
C ASP A 145 0.59 15.20 -0.72
N VAL A 146 1.50 14.71 -1.57
CA VAL A 146 1.95 15.37 -2.78
C VAL A 146 2.02 14.36 -3.92
N CYS A 147 1.47 14.72 -5.06
CA CYS A 147 1.48 13.89 -6.25
C CYS A 147 1.83 14.71 -7.49
N TRP A 148 2.70 14.17 -8.34
CA TRP A 148 2.80 14.62 -9.73
C TRP A 148 1.99 13.68 -10.61
N ARG A 149 1.03 14.22 -11.36
CA ARG A 149 0.16 13.47 -12.28
C ARG A 149 0.23 14.07 -13.67
N ASP A 150 1.00 13.45 -14.56
CA ASP A 150 1.14 13.83 -15.97
C ASP A 150 1.13 15.35 -16.20
N GLY A 151 2.05 16.05 -15.51
CA GLY A 151 2.18 17.50 -15.59
C GLY A 151 1.46 18.29 -14.49
N ALA A 152 0.42 17.75 -13.83
CA ALA A 152 -0.28 18.44 -12.76
C ALA A 152 0.32 18.15 -11.38
N LEU A 153 0.43 19.18 -10.53
CA LEU A 153 0.75 19.01 -9.11
C LEU A 153 -0.53 18.89 -8.29
N LEU A 154 -0.66 17.80 -7.55
CA LEU A 154 -1.78 17.56 -6.64
C LEU A 154 -1.31 17.59 -5.19
N LEU A 155 -2.15 18.13 -4.30
CA LEU A 155 -1.97 18.07 -2.85
C LEU A 155 -3.20 17.44 -2.20
N ASP A 156 -2.99 16.41 -1.39
CA ASP A 156 -4.07 15.63 -0.77
C ASP A 156 -5.13 15.14 -1.79
N GLY A 157 -4.66 14.76 -2.99
CA GLY A 157 -5.49 14.30 -4.10
C GLY A 157 -6.17 15.41 -4.93
N ALA A 158 -6.07 16.68 -4.55
CA ALA A 158 -6.69 17.78 -5.28
C ALA A 158 -5.68 18.48 -6.23
N ASP A 159 -6.10 18.77 -7.47
CA ASP A 159 -5.32 19.58 -8.41
C ASP A 159 -5.11 20.99 -7.86
N THR A 160 -3.86 21.43 -7.83
CA THR A 160 -3.49 22.77 -7.34
C THR A 160 -3.58 23.84 -8.42
N GLY A 161 -3.76 23.44 -9.68
CA GLY A 161 -3.65 24.31 -10.85
C GLY A 161 -2.20 24.52 -11.32
N LEU A 162 -1.19 24.10 -10.55
CA LEU A 162 0.21 24.19 -10.98
C LEU A 162 0.54 23.10 -12.00
N ARG A 163 1.27 23.50 -13.04
CA ARG A 163 1.78 22.63 -14.11
C ARG A 163 3.30 22.58 -14.07
N VAL A 164 3.83 21.36 -14.02
CA VAL A 164 5.24 21.04 -13.78
C VAL A 164 5.64 19.91 -14.73
N THR A 165 6.65 20.12 -15.57
CA THR A 165 7.12 19.07 -16.48
C THR A 165 7.72 17.88 -15.70
N ALA A 166 7.79 16.70 -16.34
CA ALA A 166 8.38 15.51 -15.72
C ALA A 166 9.84 15.73 -15.25
N GLU A 167 10.59 16.59 -15.95
CA GLU A 167 11.95 16.99 -15.59
C GLU A 167 12.03 17.66 -14.21
N HIS A 168 11.07 18.55 -13.90
CA HIS A 168 11.02 19.32 -12.65
C HIS A 168 10.12 18.67 -11.57
N ALA A 169 9.54 17.51 -11.86
CA ALA A 169 8.61 16.83 -10.95
C ALA A 169 9.26 16.50 -9.60
N VAL A 170 10.44 15.89 -9.62
CA VAL A 170 11.14 15.48 -8.39
C VAL A 170 11.51 16.70 -7.53
N GLU A 171 12.09 17.73 -8.13
CA GLU A 171 12.47 18.96 -7.43
C GLU A 171 11.26 19.63 -6.78
N THR A 172 10.15 19.71 -7.50
CA THR A 172 8.90 20.28 -7.00
C THR A 172 8.35 19.49 -5.81
N LEU A 173 8.30 18.16 -5.92
CA LEU A 173 7.82 17.28 -4.83
C LEU A 173 8.67 17.42 -3.56
N ILE A 174 10.00 17.52 -3.72
CA ILE A 174 10.93 17.76 -2.61
C ILE A 174 10.73 19.15 -1.99
N SER A 175 10.53 20.17 -2.81
CA SER A 175 10.29 21.55 -2.34
C SER A 175 8.99 21.66 -1.54
N VAL A 176 7.92 21.01 -1.99
CA VAL A 176 6.65 20.90 -1.23
C VAL A 176 6.86 20.17 0.09
N ALA A 177 7.59 19.04 0.10
CA ALA A 177 7.86 18.29 1.32
C ALA A 177 8.66 19.11 2.35
N ARG A 178 9.66 19.88 1.90
CA ARG A 178 10.38 20.85 2.74
C ARG A 178 9.47 21.94 3.28
N ALA A 179 8.60 22.50 2.45
CA ALA A 179 7.64 23.51 2.88
C ALA A 179 6.68 22.95 3.95
N PHE A 180 6.18 21.73 3.75
CA PHE A 180 5.37 21.02 4.73
C PHE A 180 6.12 20.85 6.05
N LEU A 181 7.36 20.37 6.02
CA LEU A 181 8.16 20.17 7.23
C LEU A 181 8.34 21.47 8.03
N ARG A 182 8.49 22.62 7.37
CA ARG A 182 8.60 23.93 8.03
C ARG A 182 7.30 24.36 8.74
N ILE A 183 6.13 24.06 8.17
CA ILE A 183 4.85 24.61 8.65
C ILE A 183 3.96 23.59 9.38
N ARG A 184 4.31 22.30 9.34
CA ARG A 184 3.41 21.21 9.77
C ARG A 184 2.97 21.29 11.22
N GLY A 185 3.77 21.88 12.11
CA GLY A 185 3.54 21.75 13.55
C GLY A 185 3.37 20.27 13.93
N THR A 186 2.20 19.91 14.46
CA THR A 186 1.87 18.52 14.82
C THR A 186 1.26 17.69 13.70
N ALA A 187 0.96 18.29 12.54
CA ALA A 187 0.34 17.60 11.40
C ALA A 187 1.22 16.44 10.91
N TRP A 188 0.61 15.31 10.60
CA TRP A 188 1.28 14.15 10.03
C TRP A 188 1.13 14.07 8.50
N ARG A 189 0.15 14.79 7.96
CA ARG A 189 -0.31 14.76 6.57
C ARG A 189 -0.68 16.17 6.12
N ILE A 190 -0.61 16.46 4.83
CA ILE A 190 -0.97 17.78 4.27
C ILE A 190 -2.45 18.10 4.50
N GLY A 191 -3.35 17.12 4.38
CA GLY A 191 -4.79 17.30 4.67
C GLY A 191 -5.13 17.69 6.12
N GLU A 192 -4.16 17.65 7.05
CA GLU A 192 -4.34 18.12 8.43
C GLU A 192 -3.99 19.61 8.60
N LEU A 193 -3.48 20.27 7.55
CA LEU A 193 -3.18 21.70 7.58
C LEU A 193 -4.44 22.56 7.40
N PRO A 194 -4.47 23.80 7.93
CA PRO A 194 -5.57 24.74 7.67
C PRO A 194 -5.73 25.14 6.19
N GLY A 195 -4.70 24.95 5.37
CA GLY A 195 -4.72 25.23 3.93
C GLY A 195 -3.38 24.91 3.28
N THR A 196 -3.41 24.72 1.95
CA THR A 196 -2.24 24.28 1.16
C THR A 196 -1.48 25.42 0.48
N GLY A 197 -2.06 26.62 0.39
CA GLY A 197 -1.45 27.79 -0.25
C GLY A 197 0.00 28.10 0.18
N PRO A 198 0.34 28.04 1.49
CA PRO A 198 1.72 28.25 1.94
C PRO A 198 2.74 27.23 1.39
N LEU A 199 2.31 26.03 1.02
CA LEU A 199 3.17 25.00 0.44
C LEU A 199 3.57 25.29 -1.01
N LEU A 200 2.80 26.16 -1.69
CA LEU A 200 2.92 26.43 -3.12
C LEU A 200 3.57 27.78 -3.43
N ARG A 201 3.88 28.59 -2.40
CA ARG A 201 4.32 29.99 -2.55
C ARG A 201 5.55 30.15 -3.43
N ASP A 202 6.52 29.25 -3.27
CA ASP A 202 7.83 29.33 -3.92
C ASP A 202 8.02 28.24 -5.00
N ILE A 203 6.93 27.60 -5.43
CA ILE A 203 6.97 26.55 -6.45
C ILE A 203 6.80 27.21 -7.83
N PRO A 204 7.81 27.14 -8.71
CA PRO A 204 7.68 27.64 -10.08
C PRO A 204 6.75 26.73 -10.89
N GLY A 205 6.02 27.31 -11.83
CA GLY A 205 5.14 26.57 -12.72
C GLY A 205 4.09 27.47 -13.36
N GLU A 206 3.58 27.04 -14.50
CA GLU A 206 2.42 27.67 -15.11
C GLU A 206 1.19 27.36 -14.24
N LYS A 207 0.30 28.35 -14.09
CA LYS A 207 -0.96 28.20 -13.37
C LYS A 207 -2.09 28.09 -14.35
N GLU A 208 -2.84 27.02 -14.25
CA GLU A 208 -4.11 26.80 -14.93
C GLU A 208 -5.24 26.65 -13.91
N GLU A 209 -6.47 26.65 -14.40
CA GLU A 209 -7.63 26.27 -13.59
C GLU A 209 -7.51 24.82 -13.10
N PRO A 210 -7.68 24.55 -11.80
CA PRO A 210 -7.72 23.20 -11.24
C PRO A 210 -8.79 22.33 -11.91
N ARG A 211 -8.45 21.07 -12.17
CA ARG A 211 -9.35 20.11 -12.81
C ARG A 211 -9.72 18.97 -11.87
N VAL A 212 -10.97 18.53 -11.96
CA VAL A 212 -11.38 17.22 -11.43
C VAL A 212 -11.01 16.17 -12.46
N PHE A 213 -10.44 15.06 -12.01
CA PHE A 213 -10.05 13.93 -12.86
C PHE A 213 -10.64 12.65 -12.32
N ASP A 214 -10.88 11.70 -13.21
CA ASP A 214 -11.31 10.37 -12.82
C ASP A 214 -10.17 9.62 -12.14
N THR A 215 -10.50 8.90 -11.06
CA THR A 215 -9.59 7.97 -10.43
C THR A 215 -9.89 6.57 -10.93
N ASN A 216 -8.85 5.82 -11.28
CA ASN A 216 -8.99 4.46 -11.76
C ASN A 216 -8.02 3.54 -11.01
N PRO A 217 -8.25 3.29 -9.70
CA PRO A 217 -7.31 2.50 -8.93
C PRO A 217 -7.26 1.05 -9.43
N GLY A 218 -6.24 0.33 -9.02
CA GLY A 218 -6.11 -1.11 -9.29
C GLY A 218 -5.09 -1.42 -10.37
N LEU A 219 -4.63 -2.66 -10.33
CA LEU A 219 -3.86 -3.27 -11.40
C LEU A 219 -4.77 -4.31 -12.07
N PRO A 220 -4.92 -4.31 -13.40
CA PRO A 220 -5.59 -5.41 -14.09
C PRO A 220 -4.94 -6.75 -13.71
N ILE A 221 -5.74 -7.77 -13.40
CA ILE A 221 -5.24 -9.12 -13.15
C ILE A 221 -5.26 -9.89 -14.48
N GLY A 222 -4.23 -10.70 -14.70
CA GLY A 222 -4.01 -11.41 -15.95
C GLY A 222 -2.92 -10.77 -16.82
N ARG A 223 -2.91 -11.13 -18.10
CA ARG A 223 -1.89 -10.68 -19.06
C ARG A 223 -2.04 -9.19 -19.41
N ILE A 224 -0.93 -8.45 -19.35
CA ILE A 224 -0.85 -7.03 -19.71
C ILE A 224 0.36 -6.84 -20.64
N GLY A 225 0.14 -6.97 -21.96
CA GLY A 225 1.24 -6.98 -22.92
C GLY A 225 2.20 -8.14 -22.65
N ASP A 226 3.46 -7.81 -22.36
CA ASP A 226 4.53 -8.75 -21.98
C ASP A 226 4.68 -8.92 -20.45
N ALA A 227 3.87 -8.23 -19.67
CA ALA A 227 3.82 -8.34 -18.22
C ALA A 227 2.56 -9.08 -17.76
N PHE A 228 2.50 -9.39 -16.48
CA PHE A 228 1.38 -10.13 -15.90
C PHE A 228 0.99 -9.56 -14.53
N GLY A 229 -0.28 -9.19 -14.37
CA GLY A 229 -0.84 -8.77 -13.09
C GLY A 229 -1.31 -9.98 -12.29
N VAL A 230 -0.79 -10.15 -11.08
CA VAL A 230 -1.14 -11.24 -10.18
C VAL A 230 -1.48 -10.75 -8.78
N ALA A 231 -2.24 -11.53 -8.02
CA ALA A 231 -2.47 -11.23 -6.61
C ALA A 231 -2.30 -12.47 -5.73
N PRO A 232 -1.59 -12.37 -4.59
CA PRO A 232 -1.69 -13.39 -3.55
C PRO A 232 -2.99 -13.22 -2.74
N VAL A 233 -3.53 -14.33 -2.24
CA VAL A 233 -4.72 -14.30 -1.38
C VAL A 233 -4.46 -13.44 -0.14
N PHE A 234 -5.34 -12.47 0.13
CA PHE A 234 -5.24 -11.48 1.22
C PHE A 234 -3.97 -10.62 1.21
N GLY A 235 -3.24 -10.55 0.10
CA GLY A 235 -1.94 -9.90 0.07
C GLY A 235 -0.83 -10.69 0.78
N ARG A 236 -1.01 -11.97 1.08
CA ARG A 236 0.00 -12.82 1.74
C ARG A 236 0.69 -13.71 0.71
N LEU A 237 1.88 -13.31 0.31
CA LEU A 237 2.73 -14.03 -0.63
C LEU A 237 3.58 -15.06 0.13
N THR A 238 3.50 -16.33 -0.24
CA THR A 238 4.40 -17.36 0.30
C THR A 238 5.82 -17.17 -0.25
N THR A 239 6.83 -17.70 0.42
CA THR A 239 8.21 -17.66 -0.10
C THR A 239 8.36 -18.45 -1.40
N GLY A 240 7.61 -19.55 -1.58
CA GLY A 240 7.52 -20.27 -2.86
C GLY A 240 6.97 -19.39 -4.00
N GLN A 241 5.88 -18.66 -3.76
CA GLN A 241 5.32 -17.71 -4.73
C GLN A 241 6.30 -16.57 -5.05
N ALA A 242 6.97 -16.03 -4.03
CA ALA A 242 7.96 -14.98 -4.21
C ALA A 242 9.15 -15.45 -5.08
N ARG A 243 9.61 -16.68 -4.86
CA ARG A 243 10.67 -17.30 -5.68
C ARG A 243 10.19 -17.58 -7.11
N ALA A 244 8.94 -17.98 -7.32
CA ALA A 244 8.36 -18.14 -8.65
C ALA A 244 8.32 -16.80 -9.41
N ILE A 245 7.91 -15.71 -8.75
CA ILE A 245 7.97 -14.36 -9.34
C ILE A 245 9.42 -13.95 -9.63
N ALA A 246 10.35 -14.18 -8.70
CA ALA A 246 11.76 -13.85 -8.91
C ALA A 246 12.39 -14.63 -10.09
N LYS A 247 11.98 -15.89 -10.30
CA LYS A 247 12.37 -16.69 -11.46
C LYS A 247 11.82 -16.10 -12.77
N ALA A 248 10.60 -15.57 -12.74
CA ALA A 248 9.95 -14.93 -13.88
C ALA A 248 10.60 -13.58 -14.27
N GLY A 249 10.98 -12.76 -13.28
CA GLY A 249 11.63 -11.47 -13.56
C GLY A 249 11.54 -10.46 -12.42
N ASN A 250 11.75 -9.19 -12.76
CA ASN A 250 11.51 -8.07 -11.85
C ASN A 250 10.00 -7.87 -11.65
N ALA A 251 9.62 -7.13 -10.62
CA ALA A 251 8.21 -6.90 -10.32
C ALA A 251 7.93 -5.50 -9.76
N VAL A 252 6.66 -5.12 -9.77
CA VAL A 252 6.14 -3.91 -9.12
C VAL A 252 5.02 -4.32 -8.16
N VAL A 253 5.25 -4.14 -6.86
CA VAL A 253 4.25 -4.33 -5.81
C VAL A 253 3.33 -3.12 -5.76
N THR A 254 2.03 -3.34 -5.86
CA THR A 254 1.05 -2.26 -5.96
C THR A 254 0.40 -1.93 -4.61
N PRO A 255 -0.18 -0.72 -4.43
CA PRO A 255 -0.97 -0.39 -3.24
C PRO A 255 -2.28 -1.20 -3.13
N TRP A 256 -2.64 -1.98 -4.14
CA TRP A 256 -3.85 -2.82 -4.12
C TRP A 256 -3.56 -4.26 -3.70
N ARG A 257 -2.36 -4.53 -3.17
CA ARG A 257 -1.89 -5.87 -2.77
C ARG A 257 -1.89 -6.87 -3.94
N SER A 258 -1.64 -6.35 -5.13
CA SER A 258 -1.30 -7.11 -6.33
C SER A 258 0.15 -6.83 -6.74
N ILE A 259 0.65 -7.58 -7.70
CA ILE A 259 2.02 -7.50 -8.20
C ILE A 259 1.95 -7.50 -9.73
N LEU A 260 2.64 -6.56 -10.38
CA LEU A 260 2.93 -6.62 -11.80
C LEU A 260 4.26 -7.36 -11.98
N VAL A 261 4.24 -8.54 -12.59
CA VAL A 261 5.43 -9.32 -12.93
C VAL A 261 5.91 -8.90 -14.31
N LEU A 262 7.16 -8.45 -14.41
CA LEU A 262 7.80 -8.02 -15.65
C LEU A 262 8.52 -9.22 -16.28
N GLY A 263 7.72 -10.18 -16.75
CA GLY A 263 8.16 -11.44 -17.32
C GLY A 263 7.01 -12.44 -17.42
N THR A 264 7.33 -13.68 -17.80
CA THR A 264 6.36 -14.77 -17.91
C THR A 264 6.36 -15.60 -16.63
N LEU A 265 5.18 -15.77 -16.03
CA LEU A 265 4.98 -16.55 -14.82
C LEU A 265 4.45 -17.95 -15.17
N ASP A 266 4.92 -18.97 -14.46
CA ASP A 266 4.40 -20.34 -14.55
C ASP A 266 2.96 -20.39 -13.96
N ASP A 267 2.02 -21.03 -14.66
CA ASP A 267 0.59 -21.07 -14.28
C ASP A 267 0.32 -21.75 -12.92
N ASP A 268 1.25 -22.57 -12.44
CA ASP A 268 1.16 -23.35 -11.20
C ASP A 268 1.68 -22.61 -9.95
N ALA A 269 2.08 -21.34 -10.08
CA ALA A 269 2.61 -20.54 -8.97
C ALA A 269 1.61 -20.33 -7.81
N GLY A 270 0.34 -20.72 -7.98
CA GLY A 270 -0.70 -20.62 -6.95
C GLY A 270 -1.10 -19.18 -6.64
N LEU A 271 -0.85 -18.26 -7.58
CA LEU A 271 -1.25 -16.87 -7.53
C LEU A 271 -2.57 -16.67 -8.27
N ILE A 272 -3.33 -15.65 -7.89
CA ILE A 272 -4.55 -15.30 -8.60
C ILE A 272 -4.16 -14.60 -9.91
N THR A 273 -4.50 -15.23 -11.03
CA THR A 273 -4.23 -14.78 -12.40
C THR A 273 -5.51 -14.53 -13.20
N ASP A 274 -6.64 -15.05 -12.75
CA ASP A 274 -7.97 -14.85 -13.33
C ASP A 274 -8.60 -13.56 -12.74
N PRO A 275 -8.94 -12.55 -13.57
CA PRO A 275 -9.61 -11.33 -13.11
C PRO A 275 -11.00 -11.56 -12.52
N ASP A 276 -11.66 -12.68 -12.82
CA ASP A 276 -12.97 -13.03 -12.30
C ASP A 276 -12.92 -13.94 -11.06
N ALA A 277 -11.72 -14.18 -10.52
CA ALA A 277 -11.50 -15.02 -9.36
C ALA A 277 -12.25 -14.48 -8.12
N PRO A 278 -13.12 -15.28 -7.48
CA PRO A 278 -13.90 -14.86 -6.30
C PRO A 278 -13.07 -14.26 -5.16
N SER A 279 -11.84 -14.75 -4.98
CA SER A 279 -10.93 -14.31 -3.92
C SER A 279 -10.41 -12.88 -4.10
N LEU A 280 -10.48 -12.28 -5.29
CA LEU A 280 -10.08 -10.88 -5.51
C LEU A 280 -11.01 -9.89 -4.80
N GLY A 281 -12.28 -10.25 -4.62
CA GLY A 281 -13.24 -9.44 -3.89
C GLY A 281 -13.02 -9.47 -2.37
N ILE A 282 -12.18 -10.36 -1.85
CA ILE A 282 -12.08 -10.58 -0.40
C ILE A 282 -10.75 -10.06 0.11
N SER A 283 -10.84 -9.12 1.05
CA SER A 283 -9.68 -8.63 1.81
C SER A 283 -9.85 -8.92 3.29
N ALA A 284 -8.73 -9.09 3.99
CA ALA A 284 -8.74 -9.37 5.42
C ALA A 284 -7.54 -8.71 6.09
N CYS A 285 -7.74 -8.19 7.30
CA CYS A 285 -6.62 -7.83 8.16
C CYS A 285 -5.85 -9.09 8.60
N ILE A 286 -4.78 -8.94 9.39
CA ILE A 286 -3.96 -10.09 9.81
C ILE A 286 -4.74 -11.11 10.66
N GLY A 287 -5.72 -10.65 11.47
CA GLY A 287 -6.52 -11.54 12.31
C GLY A 287 -5.76 -12.17 13.47
N ARG A 288 -6.41 -13.11 14.16
CA ARG A 288 -5.70 -14.10 15.00
C ARG A 288 -4.97 -15.10 14.11
N PRO A 289 -3.86 -15.71 14.57
CA PRO A 289 -3.17 -15.40 15.83
C PRO A 289 -2.27 -14.15 15.77
N GLY A 290 -2.06 -13.55 14.59
CA GLY A 290 -1.04 -12.51 14.36
C GLY A 290 -1.34 -11.13 14.98
N CYS A 291 -2.55 -10.89 15.46
CA CYS A 291 -2.93 -9.64 16.14
C CYS A 291 -3.68 -9.91 17.44
N ALA A 292 -3.10 -9.48 18.55
CA ALA A 292 -3.69 -9.61 19.90
C ALA A 292 -4.99 -8.82 20.08
N LYS A 293 -5.28 -7.85 19.19
CA LYS A 293 -6.54 -7.10 19.21
C LYS A 293 -7.67 -7.81 18.46
N SER A 294 -7.35 -8.83 17.66
CA SER A 294 -8.34 -9.55 16.86
C SER A 294 -9.20 -10.46 17.73
N LEU A 295 -10.50 -10.48 17.48
CA LEU A 295 -11.45 -11.37 18.13
C LEU A 295 -11.59 -12.73 17.42
N ALA A 296 -11.27 -12.80 16.12
CA ALA A 296 -11.37 -14.02 15.31
C ALA A 296 -10.14 -14.27 14.43
N ASP A 297 -10.02 -15.49 13.90
CA ASP A 297 -9.13 -15.82 12.78
C ASP A 297 -9.81 -15.46 11.46
N VAL A 298 -9.81 -14.15 11.19
CA VAL A 298 -10.58 -13.60 10.08
C VAL A 298 -10.11 -14.07 8.71
N ARG A 299 -8.85 -14.49 8.56
CA ARG A 299 -8.33 -15.01 7.29
C ARG A 299 -8.79 -16.45 7.08
N ALA A 300 -8.80 -17.28 8.12
CA ALA A 300 -9.34 -18.63 8.04
C ALA A 300 -10.86 -18.60 7.76
N ASP A 301 -11.60 -17.68 8.38
CA ASP A 301 -13.04 -17.53 8.14
C ASP A 301 -13.33 -16.98 6.74
N ALA A 302 -12.58 -15.95 6.28
CA ALA A 302 -12.69 -15.40 4.94
C ALA A 302 -12.35 -16.41 3.84
N ALA A 303 -11.40 -17.33 4.07
CA ALA A 303 -11.06 -18.36 3.09
C ALA A 303 -12.19 -19.38 2.83
N ARG A 304 -13.17 -19.47 3.74
CA ARG A 304 -14.33 -20.37 3.61
C ARG A 304 -15.51 -19.71 2.91
N VAL A 305 -15.48 -18.39 2.70
CA VAL A 305 -16.54 -17.71 1.97
C VAL A 305 -16.25 -17.81 0.47
N GLY A 306 -17.24 -18.25 -0.30
CA GLY A 306 -17.13 -18.38 -1.76
C GLY A 306 -17.25 -17.02 -2.45
N ARG A 307 -17.93 -16.99 -3.61
CA ARG A 307 -18.19 -15.75 -4.33
C ARG A 307 -19.09 -14.81 -3.51
N THR A 308 -18.63 -13.56 -3.39
CA THR A 308 -19.23 -12.49 -2.59
C THR A 308 -18.97 -11.15 -3.30
N PRO A 309 -19.77 -10.09 -3.04
CA PRO A 309 -19.33 -8.71 -3.26
C PRO A 309 -17.98 -8.44 -2.62
N MET A 310 -17.38 -7.31 -2.98
CA MET A 310 -16.17 -6.88 -2.31
C MET A 310 -16.41 -6.79 -0.80
N ALA A 311 -15.60 -7.49 -0.01
CA ALA A 311 -15.77 -7.62 1.43
C ALA A 311 -14.44 -7.42 2.14
N HIS A 312 -14.49 -6.77 3.31
CA HIS A 312 -13.34 -6.60 4.18
C HIS A 312 -13.58 -7.25 5.55
N PHE A 313 -12.80 -8.28 5.85
CA PHE A 313 -12.82 -8.98 7.12
C PHE A 313 -11.86 -8.32 8.12
N ALA A 314 -12.43 -7.67 9.13
CA ALA A 314 -11.73 -6.98 10.19
C ALA A 314 -11.84 -7.74 11.51
N GLY A 315 -10.70 -7.98 12.17
CA GLY A 315 -10.67 -8.68 13.46
C GLY A 315 -11.05 -7.82 14.66
N CYS A 316 -11.09 -6.50 14.49
CA CYS A 316 -11.44 -5.52 15.52
C CYS A 316 -11.84 -4.19 14.88
N GLU A 317 -12.35 -3.26 15.69
CA GLU A 317 -12.89 -1.98 15.24
C GLU A 317 -11.88 -1.11 14.46
N ARG A 318 -10.58 -1.35 14.59
CA ARG A 318 -9.53 -0.63 13.85
C ARG A 318 -9.58 -0.86 12.34
N ARG A 319 -10.22 -1.95 11.87
CA ARG A 319 -10.40 -2.27 10.44
C ARG A 319 -9.13 -2.09 9.61
N CYS A 320 -8.03 -2.67 10.11
CA CYS A 320 -6.72 -2.45 9.51
C CYS A 320 -6.67 -2.94 8.07
N GLY A 321 -6.31 -2.04 7.15
CA GLY A 321 -6.20 -2.37 5.73
C GLY A 321 -7.52 -2.35 4.97
N LYS A 322 -8.60 -1.81 5.56
CA LYS A 322 -9.87 -1.52 4.90
C LYS A 322 -9.63 -0.86 3.53
N PRO A 323 -10.22 -1.37 2.43
CA PRO A 323 -10.19 -0.72 1.13
C PRO A 323 -10.83 0.68 1.17
N ALA A 324 -10.37 1.58 0.29
CA ALA A 324 -10.99 2.91 0.14
C ALA A 324 -12.34 2.86 -0.60
N ARG A 325 -12.51 1.86 -1.48
CA ARG A 325 -13.74 1.64 -2.25
C ARG A 325 -14.86 1.08 -1.38
N GLU A 326 -16.09 1.20 -1.85
CA GLU A 326 -17.26 0.59 -1.22
C GLU A 326 -17.12 -0.93 -1.12
N HIS A 327 -17.42 -1.49 0.05
CA HIS A 327 -17.35 -2.92 0.32
C HIS A 327 -18.23 -3.26 1.52
N VAL A 328 -18.58 -4.53 1.64
CA VAL A 328 -19.24 -5.10 2.81
C VAL A 328 -18.26 -5.11 3.99
N ASP A 329 -18.60 -4.44 5.08
CA ASP A 329 -17.83 -4.43 6.33
C ASP A 329 -18.14 -5.70 7.12
N VAL A 330 -17.14 -6.57 7.32
CA VAL A 330 -17.29 -7.82 8.05
C VAL A 330 -16.41 -7.76 9.31
N LEU A 331 -16.99 -7.30 10.42
CA LEU A 331 -16.28 -7.04 11.67
C LEU A 331 -16.47 -8.19 12.66
N ALA A 332 -15.38 -8.81 13.10
CA ALA A 332 -15.42 -9.85 14.11
C ALA A 332 -15.95 -9.33 15.46
N THR A 333 -16.72 -10.18 16.13
CA THR A 333 -17.23 -10.04 17.50
C THR A 333 -16.79 -11.25 18.32
N GLU A 334 -17.24 -11.39 19.56
CA GLU A 334 -16.91 -12.56 20.40
C GLU A 334 -17.52 -13.86 19.85
N ASP A 335 -18.74 -13.82 19.31
CA ASP A 335 -19.52 -15.00 18.93
C ASP A 335 -19.83 -15.10 17.42
N GLY A 336 -19.29 -14.20 16.60
CA GLY A 336 -19.63 -14.12 15.18
C GLY A 336 -19.12 -12.83 14.54
N TYR A 337 -19.87 -12.29 13.60
CA TYR A 337 -19.50 -11.07 12.87
C TYR A 337 -20.65 -10.09 12.76
N LEU A 338 -20.35 -8.80 12.72
CA LEU A 338 -21.24 -7.78 12.17
C LEU A 338 -20.96 -7.66 10.68
N VAL A 339 -21.98 -7.90 9.85
CA VAL A 339 -21.96 -7.67 8.40
C VAL A 339 -22.76 -6.41 8.12
N ASP A 340 -22.07 -5.31 7.78
CA ASP A 340 -22.64 -3.95 7.70
C ASP A 340 -23.45 -3.57 8.96
N GLY A 341 -22.95 -3.98 10.13
CA GLY A 341 -23.58 -3.72 11.43
C GLY A 341 -24.64 -4.73 11.87
N ALA A 342 -25.07 -5.67 11.01
CA ALA A 342 -26.00 -6.73 11.38
C ALA A 342 -25.26 -7.98 11.86
N PHE A 343 -25.62 -8.53 13.02
CA PHE A 343 -24.97 -9.74 13.54
C PHE A 343 -25.27 -10.98 12.70
N VAL A 344 -24.23 -11.78 12.44
CA VAL A 344 -24.24 -13.02 11.67
C VAL A 344 -23.33 -14.05 12.35
N PRO A 345 -23.86 -15.23 12.73
CA PRO A 345 -23.04 -16.34 13.21
C PRO A 345 -22.03 -16.80 12.16
N VAL A 346 -20.85 -17.28 12.58
CA VAL A 346 -19.77 -17.71 11.64
C VAL A 346 -20.26 -18.74 10.62
N GLY A 347 -21.09 -19.69 11.04
CA GLY A 347 -21.66 -20.72 10.16
C GLY A 347 -22.60 -20.20 9.06
N GLU A 348 -23.12 -18.98 9.20
CA GLU A 348 -24.06 -18.36 8.27
C GLU A 348 -23.41 -17.31 7.35
N LEU A 349 -22.13 -16.98 7.58
CA LEU A 349 -21.40 -15.93 6.84
C LEU A 349 -21.45 -16.12 5.32
N ALA A 350 -21.12 -17.32 4.84
CA ALA A 350 -21.06 -17.59 3.41
C ALA A 350 -22.42 -17.37 2.73
N GLY A 351 -23.49 -17.84 3.34
CA GLY A 351 -24.85 -17.65 2.83
C GLY A 351 -25.30 -16.18 2.86
N THR A 352 -24.96 -15.44 3.92
CA THR A 352 -25.31 -14.01 4.03
C THR A 352 -24.58 -13.15 3.01
N LEU A 353 -23.29 -13.38 2.82
CA LEU A 353 -22.47 -12.63 1.85
C LEU A 353 -22.88 -12.94 0.40
N ALA A 354 -23.18 -14.20 0.07
CA ALA A 354 -23.66 -14.58 -1.25
C ALA A 354 -24.99 -13.87 -1.62
N ARG A 355 -25.92 -13.73 -0.65
CA ARG A 355 -27.19 -13.02 -0.85
C ARG A 355 -27.00 -11.53 -1.14
N LYS A 356 -26.05 -10.87 -0.47
CA LYS A 356 -25.74 -9.45 -0.72
C LYS A 356 -25.30 -9.21 -2.16
N GLY A 357 -24.48 -10.09 -2.73
CA GLY A 357 -24.08 -9.95 -4.14
C GLY A 357 -25.20 -10.17 -5.14
N SER A 358 -26.17 -11.01 -4.81
CA SER A 358 -27.35 -11.18 -5.66
C SER A 358 -28.30 -9.97 -5.62
N ALA A 359 -28.25 -9.16 -4.55
CA ALA A 359 -29.06 -7.96 -4.42
C ALA A 359 -28.46 -6.76 -5.17
N GLU A 360 -27.12 -6.60 -5.15
CA GLU A 360 -26.43 -5.55 -5.90
C GLU A 360 -26.59 -5.70 -7.41
N VAL A 361 -26.50 -6.93 -7.94
CA VAL A 361 -26.68 -7.22 -9.38
C VAL A 361 -28.11 -6.90 -9.86
N LYS A 362 -29.12 -7.02 -8.99
CA LYS A 362 -30.52 -6.71 -9.32
C LYS A 362 -30.85 -5.22 -9.24
N GLY A 363 -30.07 -4.42 -8.53
CA GLY A 363 -30.26 -2.96 -8.41
C GLY A 363 -29.59 -2.15 -9.53
N GLN A 364 -28.76 -2.80 -10.36
CA GLN A 364 -28.02 -2.19 -11.47
C GLN A 364 -28.58 -2.58 -12.86
N GLN A 365 -29.65 -3.39 -12.93
CA GLN A 365 -30.39 -3.72 -14.16
C GLN A 365 -31.68 -2.91 -14.24
#